data_AF-A0A150KN15-F1
#
_entry.id   AF-A0A150KN15-F1
#
_cell.length_a   1.000
_cell.length_b   1.000
_cell.length_c   1.000
_cell.angle_alpha   90.00
_cell.angle_beta   90.00
_cell.angle_gamma   90.00
#
_symmetry.space_group_name_H-M   'P 1'
#
loop_
_entity.id
_entity.type
_entity.pdbx_description
1 polymer ?
#
loop_
_entity_poly.entity_id
_entity_poly.type
_entity_poly.pdbx_seq_one_letter_code
_entity_poly.pdbx_strand_id
1 'polypeptide(L)' 'MNSIFKWLLSGLIVYSVFKYRYKLLNFLLGSYWIRKMGIKIAMNIPGFKTRILQSTFK' A
#
# COMPACT_ATOMS: atom_id res chain seq x y z
N MET A 1 -22.72 -17.02 3.25
CA MET A 1 -22.17 -15.93 4.09
C MET A 1 -23.22 -14.84 4.21
N ASN A 2 -23.89 -14.76 5.37
CA ASN A 2 -24.99 -13.80 5.60
C ASN A 2 -24.51 -12.37 5.37
N SER A 3 -25.32 -11.52 4.74
CA SER A 3 -24.95 -10.13 4.42
C SER A 3 -24.53 -9.35 5.67
N ILE A 4 -25.14 -9.63 6.83
CA ILE A 4 -24.79 -9.04 8.13
C ILE A 4 -23.33 -9.34 8.50
N PHE A 5 -22.85 -10.57 8.26
CA PHE A 5 -21.48 -10.96 8.57
C PHE A 5 -20.46 -10.20 7.73
N LYS A 6 -20.79 -9.87 6.47
CA LYS A 6 -19.90 -9.07 5.59
C LYS A 6 -19.72 -7.64 6.13
N TRP A 7 -20.80 -7.02 6.58
CA TRP A 7 -20.75 -5.68 7.18
C TRP A 7 -19.96 -5.67 8.49
N LEU A 8 -20.16 -6.68 9.34
CA LEU A 8 -19.40 -6.86 10.58
C LEU A 8 -17.90 -7.04 10.31
N LEU A 9 -17.55 -7.89 9.34
CA LEU A 9 -16.16 -8.12 8.95
C LEU A 9 -15.50 -6.85 8.39
N SER A 10 -16.23 -6.09 7.56
CA SER A 10 -15.78 -4.81 7.03
C SER A 10 -15.49 -3.80 8.15
N GLY A 11 -16.40 -3.67 9.12
CA GLY A 11 -16.21 -2.79 10.28
C GLY A 11 -15.00 -3.18 11.13
N LEU A 12 -14.78 -4.47 11.36
CA LEU A 12 -13.61 -4.98 12.08
C LEU A 12 -12.30 -4.68 11.34
N ILE A 13 -12.29 -4.80 10.01
CA ILE A 13 -11.11 -4.46 9.20
C ILE A 13 -10.80 -2.98 9.34
N VAL A 14 -11.79 -2.10 9.15
CA VAL A 14 -11.61 -0.65 9.28
C VAL A 14 -11.12 -0.27 10.68
N TYR A 15 -11.71 -0.84 11.72
CA TYR A 15 -11.30 -0.59 13.10
C TYR A 15 -9.86 -1.05 13.37
N SER A 16 -9.48 -2.24 12.90
CA SER A 16 -8.12 -2.77 13.03
C SER A 16 -7.11 -1.89 12.30
N VAL A 17 -7.44 -1.43 11.09
CA VAL A 17 -6.60 -0.51 10.32
C VAL A 17 -6.38 0.82 11.06
N PHE A 18 -7.44 1.39 11.66
CA PHE A 18 -7.33 2.62 12.44
C PHE A 18 -6.46 2.43 13.69
N LYS A 19 -6.71 1.36 14.45
CA LYS A 19 -5.98 1.08 15.69
C LYS A 19 -4.50 0.78 15.43
N TYR A 20 -4.19 0.05 14.38
CA TYR A 20 -2.83 -0.39 14.05
C TYR A 20 -2.20 0.39 12.90
N ARG A 21 -2.69 1.61 12.62
CA ARG A 21 -2.27 2.44 11.48
C ARG A 21 -0.75 2.48 11.28
N TYR A 22 0.00 2.72 12.36
CA TYR A 22 1.46 2.86 12.30
C TYR A 22 2.16 1.51 12.15
N LYS A 23 1.67 0.44 12.78
CA LYS A 23 2.24 -0.91 12.61
C LYS A 23 2.01 -1.42 11.19
N LEU A 24 0.83 -1.17 10.62
CA LEU A 24 0.51 -1.48 9.23
C LEU A 24 1.42 -0.70 8.29
N LEU A 25 1.56 0.62 8.46
CA LEU A 25 2.50 1.42 7.68
C LEU A 25 3.93 0.88 7.76
N ASN A 26 4.40 0.54 8.95
CA ASN A 26 5.75 0.01 9.12
C ASN A 26 5.93 -1.36 8.44
N PHE A 27 4.89 -2.20 8.48
CA PHE A 27 4.89 -3.48 7.78
C PHE A 27 4.84 -3.30 6.26
N LEU A 28 4.00 -2.39 5.76
CA LEU A 28 3.88 -2.05 4.34
C LEU A 28 5.18 -1.49 3.78
N LEU A 29 5.81 -0.55 4.49
CA LEU A 29 7.04 0.13 4.05
C LEU A 29 8.30 -0.70 4.31
N GLY A 30 8.33 -1.50 5.38
CA GLY A 30 9.44 -2.37 5.74
C GLY A 30 9.50 -3.67 4.94
N SER A 31 8.38 -4.10 4.34
CA SER A 31 8.36 -5.32 3.53
C SER A 31 8.98 -5.11 2.15
N TYR A 32 10.04 -5.89 1.87
CA TYR A 32 10.71 -5.89 0.57
C TYR A 32 9.75 -6.22 -0.58
N TRP A 33 8.81 -7.15 -0.37
CA TRP A 33 7.84 -7.57 -1.38
C TRP A 33 6.89 -6.44 -1.76
N ILE A 34 6.34 -5.76 -0.76
CA ILE A 34 5.38 -4.67 -0.94
C ILE A 34 6.06 -3.48 -1.63
N ARG A 35 7.28 -3.15 -1.21
CA ARG A 35 8.11 -2.14 -1.85
C ARG A 35 8.40 -2.50 -3.32
N LYS A 36 8.78 -3.75 -3.62
CA LYS A 36 9.06 -4.20 -4.98
C LYS A 36 7.82 -4.11 -5.87
N MET A 37 6.65 -4.50 -5.37
CA MET A 37 5.39 -4.35 -6.11
C MET A 37 5.05 -2.88 -6.35
N GLY A 38 5.17 -2.03 -5.33
CA GLY A 38 4.93 -0.59 -5.44
C GLY A 38 5.85 0.07 -6.47
N ILE A 39 7.15 -0.22 -6.42
CA ILE A 39 8.13 0.29 -7.41
C ILE A 39 7.79 -0.23 -8.81
N LYS A 40 7.47 -1.51 -8.97
CA LYS A 40 7.13 -2.09 -10.28
C LYS A 40 5.91 -1.40 -10.89
N ILE A 41 4.88 -1.15 -10.09
CA ILE A 41 3.67 -0.42 -10.53
C ILE A 41 4.04 1.01 -10.91
N ALA A 42 4.76 1.73 -10.03
CA ALA A 42 5.15 3.11 -10.26
C ALA A 42 6.04 3.28 -11.51
N MET A 43 6.97 2.35 -11.75
CA MET A 43 7.85 2.36 -12.93
C MET A 43 7.13 2.03 -14.23
N ASN A 44 5.95 1.40 -14.17
CA ASN A 44 5.14 1.08 -15.35
C ASN A 44 4.29 2.27 -15.82
N ILE A 45 4.26 3.36 -15.05
CA ILE A 45 3.56 4.59 -15.43
C ILE A 45 4.42 5.38 -16.42
N PRO A 46 3.95 5.61 -17.66
CA PRO A 46 4.69 6.39 -18.65
C PRO A 46 4.88 7.84 -18.15
N GLY A 47 6.11 8.35 -18.23
CA GLY A 47 6.48 9.69 -17.74
C GLY A 47 6.87 9.77 -16.25
N PHE A 48 6.51 8.79 -15.42
CA PHE A 48 6.95 8.74 -14.02
C PHE A 48 8.42 8.30 -13.91
N LYS A 49 8.79 7.28 -14.71
CA LYS A 49 10.17 6.78 -14.82
C LYS A 49 11.17 7.88 -15.19
N THR A 50 10.84 8.72 -16.17
CA THR A 50 11.73 9.79 -16.65
C THR A 50 11.89 10.89 -15.60
N ARG A 51 10.82 11.29 -14.91
CA ARG A 51 10.90 12.31 -13.85
C ARG A 51 11.70 11.83 -12.64
N ILE A 52 11.50 10.58 -12.20
CA ILE A 52 12.28 10.03 -11.07
C ILE A 52 13.76 9.91 -11.45
N LEU A 53 14.06 9.29 -12.60
CA LEU A 53 15.45 9.15 -13.05
C LEU A 53 16.13 10.52 -13.19
N GLN A 54 15.45 11.52 -13.74
CA GLN A 54 16.01 12.86 -13.84
C GLN A 54 16.20 13.54 -12.48
N SER A 55 15.33 13.30 -11.50
CA SER A 55 15.45 13.92 -10.16
C SER A 55 16.51 13.28 -9.27
N THR A 56 16.74 11.97 -9.43
CA THR A 56 17.66 11.21 -8.57
C THR A 56 19.09 11.18 -9.12
N PHE A 57 19.25 11.30 -10.44
CA PHE A 57 20.55 11.21 -11.12
C PHE A 57 21.04 12.55 -11.70
N LYS A 58 20.38 13.68 -11.41
CA LYS A 58 20.93 15.03 -11.65
C LYS A 58 21.66 15.55 -10.43
#